data_AF-A0A519ICB3-F1
#
_entry.id   AF-A0A519ICB3-F1
#
_cell.length_a   1.000
_cell.length_b   1.000
_cell.length_c   1.000
_cell.angle_alpha   90.00
_cell.angle_beta   90.00
_cell.angle_gamma   90.00
#
_symmetry.space_group_name_H-M   'P 1'
#
loop_
_entity.id
_entity.type
_entity.pdbx_description
1 polymer ?
#
loop_
_entity_poly.entity_id
_entity_poly.type
_entity_poly.pdbx_seq_one_letter_code
_entity_poly.pdbx_strand_id
1 'polypeptide(L)'
;MRTASVAFVFRPRLTLPAGLAAGLVGLLAACGGGGDNDDASGTPRHAIGGTLTGLAANAVLVLNNNGADPLRLSANGTFQFAEPAAAYRVEVATQPAGQTCTVTHGSGTATAAVADIQVNCAAGNGGGTGPVITAGIAGILGEWQQNTCVAAGGGQWARNYLRPVQVNDTTISHVQGLKLFTNNQCSGTGTVLGGTAIGQVTFSRSESNASVAANWGTFRQITGLTSQAIWAKRGENTLCLLGDENPSILPTLARVAAALDTLPASACYSRQ
;
A
#
# COMPACT_ATOMS: atom_id res chain seq x y z
N MET A 1 3.86 -48.17 -30.79
CA MET A 1 2.43 -48.22 -31.16
C MET A 1 1.89 -46.80 -31.18
N ARG A 2 1.46 -46.36 -32.36
CA ARG A 2 0.55 -45.25 -32.72
C ARG A 2 0.65 -43.87 -32.01
N THR A 3 1.21 -42.95 -32.78
CA THR A 3 0.89 -41.52 -32.93
C THR A 3 -0.61 -41.21 -33.03
N ALA A 4 -1.05 -40.05 -32.51
CA ALA A 4 -2.15 -39.26 -33.07
C ALA A 4 -2.11 -37.79 -32.59
N SER A 5 -1.76 -36.89 -33.51
CA SER A 5 -1.96 -35.44 -33.46
C SER A 5 -3.33 -35.09 -34.04
N VAL A 6 -4.05 -34.10 -33.49
CA VAL A 6 -5.15 -33.37 -34.17
C VAL A 6 -5.17 -31.95 -33.57
N ALA A 7 -4.59 -30.93 -34.21
CA ALA A 7 -5.04 -30.14 -35.37
C ALA A 7 -6.14 -29.10 -35.05
N PHE A 8 -5.70 -27.84 -34.91
CA PHE A 8 -6.49 -26.61 -34.96
C PHE A 8 -7.23 -26.50 -36.30
N VAL A 9 -8.51 -26.11 -36.29
CA VAL A 9 -9.23 -25.67 -37.50
C VAL A 9 -9.85 -24.30 -37.27
N PHE A 10 -9.21 -23.30 -37.89
CA PHE A 10 -9.69 -21.95 -38.12
C PHE A 10 -10.73 -21.98 -39.25
N ARG A 11 -11.87 -21.31 -39.11
CA ARG A 11 -12.85 -21.11 -40.21
C ARG A 11 -13.15 -19.61 -40.37
N PRO A 12 -12.67 -18.95 -41.43
CA PRO A 12 -13.15 -17.62 -41.80
C PRO A 12 -14.39 -17.75 -42.70
N ARG A 13 -15.42 -16.94 -42.47
CA ARG A 13 -16.56 -16.79 -43.39
C ARG A 13 -16.27 -15.61 -44.32
N LEU A 14 -16.19 -15.95 -45.60
CA LEU A 14 -16.00 -15.09 -46.76
C LEU A 14 -17.38 -14.76 -47.34
N THR A 15 -17.70 -13.48 -47.55
CA THR A 15 -18.78 -13.06 -48.47
C THR A 15 -18.38 -11.76 -49.16
N LEU A 16 -18.00 -11.88 -50.44
CA LEU A 16 -18.05 -10.79 -51.43
C LEU A 16 -19.47 -10.68 -51.99
N PRO A 17 -19.81 -9.53 -52.59
CA PRO A 17 -20.25 -9.61 -53.98
C PRO A 17 -19.56 -8.61 -54.91
N ALA A 18 -19.55 -9.03 -56.17
CA ALA A 18 -18.98 -8.41 -57.34
C ALA A 18 -19.81 -7.24 -57.89
N GLY A 19 -19.16 -6.33 -58.62
CA GLY A 19 -19.80 -5.31 -59.45
C GLY A 19 -18.79 -4.60 -60.35
N LEU A 20 -18.69 -5.06 -61.60
CA LEU A 20 -17.93 -4.44 -62.70
C LEU A 20 -18.50 -3.08 -63.13
N ALA A 21 -17.64 -2.14 -63.55
CA ALA A 21 -17.67 -1.51 -64.89
C ALA A 21 -16.62 -0.40 -65.03
N ALA A 22 -16.08 -0.27 -66.24
CA ALA A 22 -14.90 0.50 -66.61
C ALA A 22 -15.20 1.85 -67.28
N GLY A 23 -14.22 2.76 -67.21
CA GLY A 23 -13.88 3.73 -68.27
C GLY A 23 -14.47 5.14 -68.17
N LEU A 24 -13.60 6.16 -68.11
CA LEU A 24 -13.36 7.16 -69.19
C LEU A 24 -12.45 8.31 -68.67
N VAL A 25 -11.49 8.71 -69.50
CA VAL A 25 -10.52 9.79 -69.29
C VAL A 25 -11.18 11.17 -69.44
N GLY A 26 -10.78 12.15 -68.60
CA GLY A 26 -11.09 13.56 -68.80
C GLY A 26 -10.39 14.48 -67.78
N LEU A 27 -9.34 15.18 -68.21
CA LEU A 27 -8.72 16.26 -67.43
C LEU A 27 -9.71 17.42 -67.27
N LEU A 28 -10.07 17.75 -66.03
CA LEU A 28 -10.45 19.11 -65.66
C LEU A 28 -9.50 19.61 -64.57
N ALA A 29 -8.73 20.63 -64.93
CA ALA A 29 -8.05 21.48 -63.97
C ALA A 29 -9.13 22.23 -63.16
N ALA A 30 -9.24 21.91 -61.87
CA ALA A 30 -9.92 22.74 -60.88
C ALA A 30 -8.86 23.26 -59.91
N CYS A 31 -8.40 24.47 -60.20
CA CYS A 31 -7.76 25.35 -59.24
C CYS A 31 -8.87 25.94 -58.35
N GLY A 32 -8.63 25.98 -57.03
CA GLY A 32 -9.33 26.90 -56.14
C GLY A 32 -10.30 26.23 -55.16
N GLY A 33 -9.98 26.35 -53.88
CA GLY A 33 -10.89 26.02 -52.78
C GLY A 33 -10.15 25.71 -51.50
N GLY A 34 -9.39 26.68 -50.98
CA GLY A 34 -8.98 26.66 -49.57
C GLY A 34 -10.24 26.73 -48.72
N GLY A 35 -10.54 25.63 -48.05
CA GLY A 35 -11.46 25.55 -46.93
C GLY A 35 -10.71 24.75 -45.91
N ASP A 36 -10.21 25.44 -44.89
CA ASP A 36 -9.49 24.86 -43.78
C ASP A 36 -10.29 23.65 -43.29
N ASN A 37 -9.63 22.50 -43.22
CA ASN A 37 -10.18 21.35 -42.52
C ASN A 37 -10.25 21.75 -41.05
N ASP A 38 -11.36 22.37 -40.66
CA ASP A 38 -11.84 22.41 -39.28
C ASP A 38 -12.21 20.96 -38.88
N ASP A 39 -11.22 20.07 -38.82
CA ASP A 39 -11.24 18.92 -37.92
C ASP A 39 -11.00 19.43 -36.50
N ALA A 40 -11.94 20.26 -36.05
CA ALA A 40 -12.07 20.71 -34.70
C ALA A 40 -13.55 20.53 -34.34
N SER A 41 -13.89 19.31 -33.96
CA SER A 41 -14.72 19.12 -32.76
C SER A 41 -14.00 19.84 -31.60
N GLY A 42 -13.99 21.16 -31.63
CA GLY A 42 -13.23 22.05 -30.76
C GLY A 42 -13.94 22.13 -29.44
N THR A 43 -13.98 21.01 -28.72
CA THR A 43 -14.40 21.03 -27.33
C THR A 43 -13.42 21.95 -26.61
N PRO A 44 -13.90 23.07 -26.01
CA PRO A 44 -13.01 24.00 -25.36
C PRO A 44 -12.20 23.27 -24.28
N ARG A 45 -10.88 23.46 -24.31
CA ARG A 45 -9.94 22.86 -23.36
C ARG A 45 -9.51 23.93 -22.37
N HIS A 46 -9.47 23.58 -21.09
CA HIS A 46 -9.12 24.51 -20.02
C HIS A 46 -7.95 23.97 -19.19
N ALA A 47 -7.25 24.89 -18.52
CA ALA A 47 -6.18 24.53 -17.59
C ALA A 47 -6.74 23.67 -16.45
N ILE A 48 -5.99 22.62 -16.08
CA ILE A 48 -6.34 21.70 -14.99
C ILE A 48 -5.28 21.84 -13.90
N GLY A 49 -5.70 22.12 -12.69
CA GLY A 49 -4.80 22.37 -11.57
C GLY A 49 -5.50 22.27 -10.22
N GLY A 50 -4.73 22.52 -9.16
CA GLY A 50 -5.19 22.30 -7.80
C GLY A 50 -4.18 22.72 -6.75
N THR A 51 -4.41 22.25 -5.53
CA THR A 51 -3.54 22.49 -4.37
C THR A 51 -3.07 21.17 -3.77
N LEU A 52 -1.76 21.07 -3.53
CA LEU A 52 -1.09 20.00 -2.81
C LEU A 52 -0.77 20.43 -1.38
N THR A 53 -1.22 19.64 -0.40
CA THR A 53 -0.98 19.87 1.02
C THR A 53 -0.48 18.61 1.73
N GLY A 54 0.33 18.78 2.78
CA GLY A 54 0.83 17.70 3.63
C GLY A 54 1.95 16.83 3.07
N LEU A 55 2.54 17.16 1.90
CA LEU A 55 3.73 16.49 1.38
C LEU A 55 4.94 16.76 2.29
N ALA A 56 5.64 15.70 2.69
CA ALA A 56 6.83 15.77 3.53
C ALA A 56 7.99 16.45 2.79
N ALA A 57 8.88 17.08 3.56
CA ALA A 57 10.09 17.68 3.00
C ALA A 57 10.92 16.62 2.25
N ASN A 58 11.39 16.97 1.05
CA ASN A 58 12.17 16.10 0.14
C ASN A 58 11.41 14.88 -0.41
N ALA A 59 10.10 14.75 -0.18
CA ALA A 59 9.29 13.72 -0.81
C ALA A 59 8.89 14.13 -2.24
N VAL A 60 8.60 13.13 -3.08
CA VAL A 60 8.16 13.33 -4.46
C VAL A 60 6.85 12.59 -4.69
N LEU A 61 5.86 13.30 -5.18
CA LEU A 61 4.57 12.78 -5.65
C LEU A 61 4.52 12.91 -7.18
N VAL A 62 3.96 11.93 -7.88
CA VAL A 62 3.63 12.06 -9.30
C VAL A 62 2.13 11.92 -9.49
N LEU A 63 1.50 12.92 -10.09
CA LEU A 63 0.11 12.89 -10.54
C LEU A 63 0.06 12.61 -12.03
N ASN A 64 -1.08 12.14 -12.52
CA ASN A 64 -1.31 11.88 -13.94
C ASN A 64 -2.74 12.26 -14.29
N ASN A 65 -2.95 12.84 -15.47
CA ASN A 65 -4.26 13.32 -15.92
C ASN A 65 -4.74 12.53 -17.15
N ASN A 66 -5.89 11.86 -17.06
CA ASN A 66 -6.45 11.04 -18.14
C ASN A 66 -5.51 9.90 -18.61
N GLY A 67 -4.66 9.39 -17.72
CA GLY A 67 -3.68 8.36 -18.11
C GLY A 67 -2.46 8.92 -18.86
N ALA A 68 -2.41 10.23 -19.11
CA ALA A 68 -1.32 10.95 -19.77
C ALA A 68 -0.90 12.19 -18.95
N ASP A 69 0.08 12.96 -19.42
CA ASP A 69 0.57 14.18 -18.77
C ASP A 69 1.01 14.00 -17.29
N PRO A 70 2.13 13.28 -17.04
CA PRO A 70 2.64 13.08 -15.68
C PRO A 70 3.20 14.38 -15.09
N LEU A 71 2.67 14.79 -13.94
CA LEU A 71 3.09 15.97 -13.20
C LEU A 71 3.85 15.58 -11.92
N ARG A 72 5.10 16.00 -11.82
CA ARG A 72 5.99 15.68 -10.70
C ARG A 72 6.03 16.83 -9.69
N LEU A 73 5.65 16.56 -8.44
CA LEU A 73 5.52 17.54 -7.35
C LEU A 73 6.47 17.20 -6.20
N SER A 74 7.20 18.21 -5.70
CA SER A 74 8.18 18.07 -4.62
C SER A 74 8.00 19.05 -3.46
N ALA A 75 6.94 19.87 -3.50
CA ALA A 75 6.62 20.84 -2.47
C ALA A 75 5.11 21.06 -2.38
N ASN A 76 4.63 21.44 -1.21
CA ASN A 76 3.25 21.89 -1.01
C ASN A 76 3.00 23.22 -1.74
N GLY A 77 1.78 23.43 -2.21
CA GLY A 77 1.40 24.64 -2.95
C GLY A 77 0.44 24.34 -4.08
N THR A 78 0.22 25.34 -4.93
CA THR A 78 -0.59 25.19 -6.14
C THR A 78 0.18 24.40 -7.20
N PHE A 79 -0.55 23.63 -8.00
CA PHE A 79 -0.01 22.92 -9.16
C PHE A 79 -0.95 23.07 -10.35
N GLN A 80 -0.40 22.91 -11.56
CA GLN A 80 -1.14 22.91 -12.81
C GLN A 80 -0.50 21.90 -13.77
N PHE A 81 -1.33 21.14 -14.48
CA PHE A 81 -0.93 20.26 -15.57
C PHE A 81 -0.51 21.07 -16.80
N ALA A 82 0.36 20.48 -17.64
CA ALA A 82 0.88 21.14 -18.82
C ALA A 82 -0.15 21.14 -19.95
N GLU A 83 -0.90 20.04 -20.08
CA GLU A 83 -1.90 19.88 -21.14
C GLU A 83 -3.30 20.31 -20.65
N PRO A 84 -3.92 21.32 -21.29
CA PRO A 84 -5.31 21.65 -21.00
C PRO A 84 -6.25 20.55 -21.49
N ALA A 85 -7.36 20.34 -20.79
CA ALA A 85 -8.29 19.25 -21.08
C ALA A 85 -9.75 19.72 -21.05
N ALA A 86 -10.59 19.07 -21.86
CA ALA A 86 -12.05 19.27 -21.84
C ALA A 86 -12.72 18.36 -20.81
N ALA A 87 -12.18 17.16 -20.59
CA ALA A 87 -12.49 16.28 -19.47
C ALA A 87 -11.19 15.86 -18.80
N TYR A 88 -11.20 15.68 -17.49
CA TYR A 88 -10.01 15.36 -16.71
C TYR A 88 -10.25 14.22 -15.74
N ARG A 89 -9.17 13.50 -15.43
CA ARG A 89 -9.14 12.39 -14.47
C ARG A 89 -7.74 12.32 -13.88
N VAL A 90 -7.55 13.10 -12.82
CA VAL A 90 -6.33 13.24 -12.04
C VAL A 90 -6.23 12.13 -11.01
N GLU A 91 -5.14 11.39 -11.07
CA GLU A 91 -4.82 10.30 -10.15
C GLU A 91 -3.39 10.41 -9.65
N VAL A 92 -3.11 9.73 -8.53
CA VAL A 92 -1.73 9.52 -8.09
C VAL A 92 -1.10 8.41 -8.91
N ALA A 93 -0.11 8.75 -9.74
CA ALA A 93 0.70 7.78 -10.47
C ALA A 93 1.81 7.18 -9.58
N THR A 94 2.46 8.00 -8.75
CA THR A 94 3.52 7.55 -7.84
C THR A 94 3.37 8.20 -6.48
N GLN A 95 3.13 7.39 -5.44
CA GLN A 95 3.07 7.87 -4.06
C GLN A 95 4.47 8.24 -3.53
N PRO A 96 4.60 9.31 -2.73
CA PRO A 96 5.81 9.59 -1.96
C PRO A 96 6.10 8.49 -0.93
N ALA A 97 7.38 8.22 -0.67
CA ALA A 97 7.79 7.26 0.35
C ALA A 97 7.32 7.69 1.75
N GLY A 98 6.71 6.76 2.50
CA GLY A 98 6.22 7.00 3.88
C GLY A 98 4.97 7.89 3.96
N GLN A 99 4.33 8.21 2.83
CA GLN A 99 3.13 9.04 2.77
C GLN A 99 2.08 8.46 1.83
N THR A 100 0.82 8.85 2.02
CA THR A 100 -0.27 8.53 1.11
C THR A 100 -0.97 9.83 0.77
N CYS A 101 -0.99 10.13 -0.51
CA CYS A 101 -1.69 11.26 -1.10
C CYS A 101 -3.01 10.78 -1.72
N THR A 102 -4.06 11.54 -1.49
CA THR A 102 -5.41 11.29 -2.02
C THR A 102 -5.86 12.50 -2.83
N VAL A 103 -6.55 12.25 -3.94
CA VAL A 103 -7.09 13.30 -4.82
C VAL A 103 -8.58 13.40 -4.59
N THR A 104 -9.08 14.62 -4.35
CA THR A 104 -10.51 14.95 -4.34
C THR A 104 -10.79 16.00 -5.42
N HIS A 105 -12.01 15.99 -5.95
CA HIS A 105 -12.37 16.73 -7.16
C HIS A 105 -11.49 16.40 -8.38
N GLY A 106 -10.88 15.21 -8.39
CA GLY A 106 -9.91 14.80 -9.41
C GLY A 106 -10.50 14.43 -10.77
N SER A 107 -11.82 14.46 -10.97
CA SER A 107 -12.42 14.13 -12.26
C SER A 107 -13.60 15.01 -12.59
N GLY A 108 -13.77 15.35 -13.87
CA GLY A 108 -14.90 16.14 -14.34
C GLY A 108 -14.77 16.60 -15.78
N THR A 109 -15.72 17.42 -16.23
CA THR A 109 -15.68 18.15 -17.49
C THR A 109 -15.33 19.61 -17.18
N ALA A 110 -14.29 20.13 -17.81
CA ALA A 110 -13.88 21.51 -17.62
C ALA A 110 -14.70 22.44 -18.53
N THR A 111 -15.47 23.34 -17.93
CA THR A 111 -16.17 24.44 -18.65
C THR A 111 -15.48 25.78 -18.47
N ALA A 112 -14.46 25.82 -17.60
CA ALA A 112 -13.56 26.93 -17.28
C ALA A 112 -12.25 26.34 -16.72
N ALA A 113 -11.28 27.19 -16.36
CA ALA A 113 -10.06 26.75 -15.69
C ALA A 113 -10.39 26.07 -14.34
N VAL A 114 -9.89 24.85 -14.14
CA VAL A 114 -10.09 24.04 -12.95
C VAL A 114 -8.89 24.25 -12.02
N ALA A 115 -9.14 24.71 -10.79
CA ALA A 115 -8.11 25.01 -9.79
C ALA A 115 -8.46 24.49 -8.38
N ASP A 116 -9.56 23.74 -8.26
CA ASP A 116 -10.15 23.24 -7.01
C ASP A 116 -9.82 21.76 -6.73
N ILE A 117 -8.98 21.12 -7.55
CA ILE A 117 -8.47 19.77 -7.27
C ILE A 117 -7.66 19.81 -5.99
N GLN A 118 -8.04 19.03 -4.99
CA GLN A 118 -7.30 18.98 -3.73
C GLN A 118 -6.54 17.66 -3.63
N VAL A 119 -5.24 17.77 -3.41
CA VAL A 119 -4.35 16.63 -3.19
C VAL A 119 -3.83 16.72 -1.78
N ASN A 120 -4.31 15.83 -0.92
CA ASN A 120 -3.93 15.83 0.48
C ASN A 120 -3.06 14.60 0.78
N CYS A 121 -1.83 14.86 1.18
CA CYS A 121 -0.86 13.87 1.63
C CYS A 121 -0.86 13.81 3.15
N ALA A 122 -0.95 12.61 3.69
CA ALA A 122 -0.73 12.35 5.10
C ALA A 122 0.41 11.34 5.26
N ALA A 123 1.02 11.28 6.44
CA ALA A 123 1.83 10.13 6.84
C ALA A 123 0.98 8.87 6.61
N GLY A 124 1.40 8.10 5.62
CA GLY A 124 0.56 7.12 4.96
C GLY A 124 0.93 5.75 5.46
N ASN A 125 0.15 5.26 6.42
CA ASN A 125 -0.22 3.87 6.44
C ASN A 125 -0.98 3.61 5.12
N GLY A 126 -0.32 2.97 4.14
CA GLY A 126 -0.70 2.88 2.74
C GLY A 126 -2.19 2.63 2.47
N GLY A 127 -2.84 3.62 1.85
CA GLY A 127 -4.27 3.57 1.50
C GLY A 127 -4.55 2.73 0.25
N GLY A 128 -5.05 1.51 0.47
CA GLY A 128 -6.07 0.90 -0.39
C GLY A 128 -7.37 0.84 0.42
N THR A 129 -8.54 0.94 -0.22
CA THR A 129 -9.88 0.93 0.39
C THR A 129 -10.30 -0.44 0.97
N GLY A 130 -9.35 -1.25 1.43
CA GLY A 130 -9.59 -2.49 2.18
C GLY A 130 -9.40 -2.31 3.69
N PRO A 131 -9.69 -3.33 4.51
CA PRO A 131 -9.31 -3.34 5.92
C PRO A 131 -7.78 -3.20 6.02
N VAL A 132 -7.31 -2.00 6.36
CA VAL A 132 -5.88 -1.75 6.56
C VAL A 132 -5.49 -2.30 7.92
N ILE A 133 -4.39 -3.04 7.96
CA ILE A 133 -3.86 -3.54 9.23
C ILE A 133 -3.41 -2.34 10.07
N THR A 134 -3.91 -2.25 11.29
CA THR A 134 -3.67 -1.12 12.20
C THR A 134 -2.18 -1.02 12.51
N ALA A 135 -1.50 0.04 12.07
CA ALA A 135 -0.11 0.31 12.42
C ALA A 135 0.00 1.12 13.73
N GLY A 136 1.23 1.41 14.15
CA GLY A 136 1.55 2.15 15.36
C GLY A 136 1.23 1.37 16.64
N ILE A 137 1.36 2.06 17.77
CA ILE A 137 1.13 1.50 19.10
C ILE A 137 -0.29 0.93 19.22
N ALA A 138 -1.29 1.62 18.69
CA ALA A 138 -2.69 1.16 18.74
C ALA A 138 -2.87 -0.25 18.16
N GLY A 139 -2.14 -0.59 17.10
CA GLY A 139 -2.18 -1.92 16.50
C GLY A 139 -1.40 -2.99 17.24
N ILE A 140 -0.54 -2.61 18.19
CA ILE A 140 0.38 -3.49 18.93
C ILE A 140 -0.13 -3.77 20.36
N LEU A 141 -0.86 -2.85 20.98
CA LEU A 141 -1.32 -3.01 22.37
C LEU A 141 -2.25 -4.21 22.55
N GLY A 142 -2.14 -4.87 23.70
CA GLY A 142 -2.96 -6.03 24.07
C GLY A 142 -2.13 -7.26 24.44
N GLU A 143 -2.81 -8.37 24.66
CA GLU A 143 -2.14 -9.65 24.95
C GLU A 143 -1.93 -10.46 23.68
N TRP A 144 -0.71 -10.91 23.48
CA TRP A 144 -0.28 -11.76 22.37
C TRP A 144 0.34 -13.03 22.91
N GLN A 145 0.07 -14.18 22.30
CA GLN A 145 0.49 -15.48 22.82
C GLN A 145 1.22 -16.27 21.75
N GLN A 146 2.33 -16.93 22.09
CA GLN A 146 2.95 -17.89 21.17
C GLN A 146 2.06 -19.13 21.03
N ASN A 147 2.10 -19.74 19.85
CA ASN A 147 1.30 -20.94 19.59
C ASN A 147 1.87 -22.20 20.28
N THR A 148 3.11 -22.15 20.75
CA THR A 148 3.78 -23.28 21.41
C THR A 148 3.21 -23.49 22.81
N CYS A 149 2.55 -24.62 23.02
CA CYS A 149 2.02 -25.07 24.31
C CYS A 149 2.97 -26.11 24.94
N VAL A 150 3.45 -25.85 26.16
CA VAL A 150 4.41 -26.71 26.86
C VAL A 150 3.91 -27.09 28.25
N ALA A 151 4.27 -28.28 28.75
CA ALA A 151 3.91 -28.69 30.10
C ALA A 151 4.65 -27.83 31.14
N ALA A 152 3.91 -27.28 32.11
CA ALA A 152 4.44 -26.43 33.17
C ALA A 152 4.54 -27.16 34.54
N GLY A 153 4.16 -28.44 34.59
CA GLY A 153 4.05 -29.21 35.83
C GLY A 153 2.70 -29.07 36.51
N GLY A 154 2.39 -29.94 37.49
CA GLY A 154 1.14 -29.88 38.25
C GLY A 154 -0.15 -30.06 37.41
N GLY A 155 -0.07 -30.72 36.25
CA GLY A 155 -1.18 -30.84 35.30
C GLY A 155 -1.46 -29.58 34.49
N GLN A 156 -0.63 -28.55 34.61
CA GLN A 156 -0.76 -27.29 33.88
C GLN A 156 0.10 -27.26 32.62
N TRP A 157 -0.33 -26.44 31.68
CA TRP A 157 0.34 -26.17 30.42
C TRP A 157 0.50 -24.67 30.24
N ALA A 158 1.52 -24.23 29.53
CA ALA A 158 1.86 -22.82 29.40
C ALA A 158 2.12 -22.41 27.95
N ARG A 159 1.77 -21.18 27.63
CA ARG A 159 2.26 -20.44 26.47
C ARG A 159 3.06 -19.23 26.94
N ASN A 160 4.11 -18.86 26.21
CA ASN A 160 4.70 -17.55 26.38
C ASN A 160 3.71 -16.49 25.90
N TYR A 161 3.61 -15.39 26.63
CA TYR A 161 2.84 -14.24 26.21
C TYR A 161 3.69 -12.97 26.16
N LEU A 162 3.23 -12.04 25.35
CA LEU A 162 3.77 -10.69 25.16
C LEU A 162 2.62 -9.72 25.41
N ARG A 163 2.83 -8.72 26.27
CA ARG A 163 1.84 -7.67 26.55
C ARG A 163 2.48 -6.29 26.48
N PRO A 164 2.48 -5.66 25.30
CA PRO A 164 2.94 -4.29 25.15
C PRO A 164 2.05 -3.35 25.96
N VAL A 165 2.66 -2.51 26.78
CA VAL A 165 1.95 -1.47 27.55
C VAL A 165 2.41 -0.11 27.07
N GLN A 166 1.48 0.76 26.70
CA GLN A 166 1.82 2.10 26.27
C GLN A 166 2.44 2.90 27.42
N VAL A 167 3.58 3.53 27.16
CA VAL A 167 4.22 4.47 28.09
C VAL A 167 3.90 5.92 27.67
N ASN A 168 3.97 6.19 26.37
CA ASN A 168 3.59 7.45 25.73
C ASN A 168 3.22 7.19 24.25
N ASP A 169 3.07 8.23 23.45
CA ASP A 169 2.62 8.12 22.05
C ASP A 169 3.57 7.36 21.11
N THR A 170 4.86 7.25 21.46
CA THR A 170 5.88 6.57 20.62
C THR A 170 6.60 5.43 21.33
N THR A 171 6.42 5.28 22.65
CA THR A 171 7.10 4.27 23.46
C THR A 171 6.13 3.26 24.07
N ILE A 172 6.49 1.98 23.97
CA ILE A 172 5.87 0.88 24.71
C ILE A 172 6.86 0.25 25.70
N SER A 173 6.33 -0.29 26.80
CA SER A 173 7.02 -1.25 27.65
C SER A 173 6.79 -2.65 27.09
N HIS A 174 7.88 -3.38 26.82
CA HIS A 174 7.84 -4.77 26.38
C HIS A 174 7.75 -5.67 27.61
N VAL A 175 6.56 -6.23 27.85
CA VAL A 175 6.31 -7.15 28.96
C VAL A 175 6.16 -8.57 28.45
N GLN A 176 6.91 -9.52 29.03
CA GLN A 176 6.79 -10.95 28.73
C GLN A 176 6.52 -11.76 30.00
N GLY A 177 5.89 -12.92 29.82
CA GLY A 177 5.63 -13.87 30.89
C GLY A 177 4.99 -15.16 30.38
N LEU A 178 4.37 -15.91 31.29
CA LEU A 178 3.69 -17.17 30.99
C LEU A 178 2.18 -17.05 31.18
N LYS A 179 1.41 -17.67 30.28
CA LYS A 179 -0.04 -17.86 30.44
C LYS A 179 -0.30 -19.35 30.65
N LEU A 180 -0.86 -19.69 31.81
CA LEU A 180 -1.15 -21.06 32.21
C LEU A 180 -2.54 -21.52 31.80
N PHE A 181 -2.66 -22.80 31.49
CA PHE A 181 -3.85 -23.50 31.05
C PHE A 181 -3.96 -24.83 31.77
N THR A 182 -5.19 -25.33 31.91
CA THR A 182 -5.51 -26.61 32.54
C THR A 182 -5.54 -27.78 31.55
N ASN A 183 -5.37 -27.51 30.26
CA ASN A 183 -5.42 -28.50 29.18
C ASN A 183 -4.17 -28.45 28.31
N ASN A 184 -3.84 -29.59 27.69
CA ASN A 184 -2.65 -29.73 26.85
C ASN A 184 -2.74 -29.06 25.47
N GLN A 185 -3.88 -28.45 25.15
CA GLN A 185 -4.07 -27.66 23.93
C GLN A 185 -3.81 -26.16 24.17
N CYS A 186 -3.64 -25.76 25.43
CA CYS A 186 -3.60 -24.37 25.87
C CYS A 186 -4.75 -23.54 25.26
N SER A 187 -5.97 -24.09 25.31
CA SER A 187 -7.18 -23.46 24.81
C SER A 187 -8.04 -22.89 25.94
N GLY A 188 -8.90 -21.93 25.62
CA GLY A 188 -9.81 -21.28 26.57
C GLY A 188 -9.13 -20.20 27.43
N THR A 189 -9.77 -19.85 28.54
CA THR A 189 -9.28 -18.79 29.44
C THR A 189 -8.09 -19.29 30.25
N GLY A 190 -6.91 -18.77 29.94
CA GLY A 190 -5.68 -19.02 30.71
C GLY A 190 -5.41 -17.96 31.77
N THR A 191 -4.68 -18.34 32.81
CA THR A 191 -4.23 -17.44 33.89
C THR A 191 -2.86 -16.87 33.57
N VAL A 192 -2.74 -15.54 33.54
CA VAL A 192 -1.46 -14.88 33.32
C VAL A 192 -0.61 -14.95 34.59
N LEU A 193 0.53 -15.62 34.52
CA LEU A 193 1.51 -15.70 35.61
C LEU A 193 2.68 -14.77 35.35
N GLY A 194 2.66 -13.66 36.08
CA GLY A 194 3.73 -12.67 36.07
C GLY A 194 3.88 -11.98 34.71
N GLY A 195 4.40 -10.76 34.73
CA GLY A 195 4.78 -10.03 33.53
C GLY A 195 5.94 -9.13 33.89
N THR A 196 7.13 -9.46 33.41
CA THR A 196 8.32 -8.64 33.66
C THR A 196 8.54 -7.73 32.47
N ALA A 197 8.70 -6.44 32.73
CA ALA A 197 9.18 -5.52 31.72
C ALA A 197 10.64 -5.89 31.42
N ILE A 198 10.93 -6.28 30.19
CA ILE A 198 12.30 -6.63 29.76
C ILE A 198 12.99 -5.45 29.05
N GLY A 199 12.25 -4.38 28.77
CA GLY A 199 12.75 -3.16 28.17
C GLY A 199 11.63 -2.30 27.61
N GLN A 200 12.02 -1.24 26.91
CA GLN A 200 11.11 -0.34 26.21
C GLN A 200 11.46 -0.29 24.73
N VAL A 201 10.45 -0.15 23.88
CA VAL A 201 10.63 0.07 22.45
C VAL A 201 10.10 1.45 22.12
N THR A 202 10.94 2.29 21.52
CA THR A 202 10.54 3.60 20.99
C THR A 202 10.49 3.53 19.48
N PHE A 203 9.30 3.71 18.91
CA PHE A 203 9.06 3.66 17.48
C PHE A 203 9.38 5.01 16.83
N SER A 204 10.15 4.97 15.75
CA SER A 204 10.49 6.14 14.94
C SER A 204 9.62 6.25 13.69
N ARG A 205 9.09 5.12 13.21
CA ARG A 205 8.29 5.04 11.98
C ARG A 205 7.34 3.85 12.05
N SER A 206 6.15 4.04 11.48
CA SER A 206 5.15 2.98 11.31
C SER A 206 4.57 3.06 9.90
N GLU A 207 4.35 1.91 9.28
CA GLU A 207 3.70 1.79 7.97
C GLU A 207 2.78 0.57 7.97
N SER A 208 1.74 0.59 7.13
CA SER A 208 0.93 -0.60 6.86
C SER A 208 0.31 -0.61 5.48
N ASN A 209 -0.27 -1.75 5.13
CA ASN A 209 -1.14 -1.97 3.99
C ASN A 209 -2.23 -3.00 4.37
N ALA A 210 -2.92 -3.58 3.38
CA ALA A 210 -3.99 -4.55 3.60
C ALA A 210 -3.54 -5.89 4.20
N SER A 211 -2.25 -6.23 4.16
CA SER A 211 -1.73 -7.54 4.57
C SER A 211 -0.72 -7.47 5.72
N VAL A 212 0.04 -6.37 5.82
CA VAL A 212 1.16 -6.22 6.75
C VAL A 212 1.15 -4.83 7.38
N ALA A 213 1.50 -4.76 8.65
CA ALA A 213 1.91 -3.52 9.33
C ALA A 213 3.31 -3.70 9.90
N ALA A 214 4.13 -2.65 9.92
CA ALA A 214 5.48 -2.69 10.45
C ALA A 214 5.80 -1.40 11.21
N ASN A 215 6.47 -1.54 12.33
CA ASN A 215 6.80 -0.45 13.24
C ASN A 215 8.28 -0.55 13.58
N TRP A 216 9.08 0.37 13.06
CA TRP A 216 10.51 0.42 13.24
C TRP A 216 10.83 1.25 14.48
N GLY A 217 11.75 0.76 15.29
CA GLY A 217 12.13 1.44 16.52
C GLY A 217 13.39 0.90 17.14
N THR A 218 13.78 1.52 18.24
CA THR A 218 14.90 1.07 19.08
C THR A 218 14.34 0.39 20.32
N PHE A 219 14.76 -0.86 20.54
CA PHE A 219 14.52 -1.59 21.77
C PHE A 219 15.66 -1.33 22.74
N ARG A 220 15.33 -0.83 23.93
CA ARG A 220 16.26 -0.63 25.04
C ARG A 220 15.90 -1.59 26.17
N GLN A 221 16.80 -2.53 26.42
CA GLN A 221 16.65 -3.53 27.47
C GLN A 221 16.80 -2.89 28.87
N ILE A 222 16.29 -3.58 29.90
CA ILE A 222 16.51 -3.17 31.31
C ILE A 222 17.99 -3.13 31.71
N THR A 223 18.85 -3.89 31.02
CA THR A 223 20.31 -3.90 31.18
C THR A 223 20.99 -2.66 30.57
N GLY A 224 20.24 -1.82 29.85
CA GLY A 224 20.74 -0.64 29.14
C GLY A 224 21.20 -0.89 27.71
N LEU A 225 21.29 -2.16 27.27
CA LEU A 225 21.62 -2.52 25.89
C LEU A 225 20.53 -2.06 24.93
N THR A 226 20.94 -1.57 23.76
CA THR A 226 20.04 -1.11 22.70
C THR A 226 20.22 -1.92 21.42
N SER A 227 19.10 -2.22 20.75
CA SER A 227 19.07 -2.89 19.44
C SER A 227 17.98 -2.28 18.58
N GLN A 228 18.15 -2.30 17.25
CA GLN A 228 17.04 -1.96 16.36
C GLN A 228 16.05 -3.13 16.32
N ALA A 229 14.77 -2.79 16.28
CA ALA A 229 13.69 -3.75 16.33
C ALA A 229 12.57 -3.33 15.38
N ILE A 230 11.96 -4.32 14.74
CA ILE A 230 10.77 -4.13 13.93
C ILE A 230 9.66 -4.98 14.51
N TRP A 231 8.56 -4.32 14.86
CA TRP A 231 7.34 -4.97 15.30
C TRP A 231 6.39 -5.04 14.12
N ALA A 232 6.22 -6.23 13.57
CA ALA A 232 5.51 -6.42 12.32
C ALA A 232 4.30 -7.35 12.50
N LYS A 233 3.17 -6.96 11.92
CA LYS A 233 1.96 -7.79 11.89
C LYS A 233 1.75 -8.38 10.51
N ARG A 234 1.29 -9.63 10.48
CA ARG A 234 0.70 -10.29 9.31
C ARG A 234 -0.79 -10.46 9.58
N GLY A 235 -1.63 -9.70 8.88
CA GLY A 235 -3.03 -9.53 9.27
C GLY A 235 -3.16 -8.85 10.64
N GLU A 236 -4.37 -8.81 11.21
CA GLU A 236 -4.59 -8.12 12.51
C GLU A 236 -4.20 -8.96 13.73
N ASN A 237 -4.18 -10.28 13.59
CA ASN A 237 -4.11 -11.20 14.73
C ASN A 237 -2.77 -11.92 14.85
N THR A 238 -1.77 -11.58 14.02
CA THR A 238 -0.41 -12.16 14.11
C THR A 238 0.62 -11.05 14.24
N LEU A 239 1.40 -11.07 15.31
CA LEU A 239 2.49 -10.13 15.59
C LEU A 239 3.81 -10.88 15.67
N CYS A 240 4.81 -10.44 14.93
CA CYS A 240 6.15 -11.00 14.90
C CYS A 240 7.17 -9.91 15.28
N LEU A 241 8.21 -10.31 16.01
CA LEU A 241 9.28 -9.41 16.43
C LEU A 241 10.52 -9.74 15.61
N LEU A 242 11.00 -8.76 14.84
CA LEU A 242 12.19 -8.92 13.99
C LEU A 242 13.34 -8.12 14.59
N GLY A 243 14.53 -8.71 14.58
CA GLY A 243 15.77 -7.96 14.76
C GLY A 243 16.05 -7.10 13.53
N ASP A 244 16.69 -5.97 13.73
CA ASP A 244 17.13 -5.08 12.65
C ASP A 244 18.52 -4.51 12.97
N GLU A 245 19.14 -3.86 11.98
CA GLU A 245 20.44 -3.22 12.11
C GLU A 245 20.34 -1.70 11.90
N ASN A 246 21.44 -0.99 12.13
CA ASN A 246 21.56 0.42 11.77
C ASN A 246 22.77 0.58 10.83
N PRO A 247 22.58 0.80 9.52
CA PRO A 247 21.31 1.07 8.82
C PRO A 247 20.39 -0.17 8.71
N SER A 248 19.08 0.06 8.61
CA SER A 248 18.07 -1.01 8.57
C SER A 248 18.30 -1.99 7.41
N ILE A 249 18.30 -3.28 7.73
CA ILE A 249 18.32 -4.35 6.74
C ILE A 249 16.91 -4.64 6.20
N LEU A 250 15.85 -4.13 6.83
CA LEU A 250 14.47 -4.25 6.35
C LEU A 250 13.82 -2.85 6.23
N PRO A 251 14.36 -1.96 5.37
CA PRO A 251 13.95 -0.55 5.34
C PRO A 251 12.53 -0.32 4.80
N THR A 252 11.95 -1.28 4.07
CA THR A 252 10.65 -1.11 3.41
C THR A 252 9.64 -2.13 3.91
N LEU A 253 8.35 -1.75 3.88
CA LEU A 253 7.24 -2.66 4.21
C LEU A 253 7.26 -3.94 3.37
N ALA A 254 7.67 -3.86 2.09
CA ALA A 254 7.80 -5.02 1.21
C ALA A 254 8.91 -5.99 1.67
N ARG A 255 10.05 -5.48 2.14
CA ARG A 255 11.12 -6.33 2.70
C ARG A 255 10.70 -6.97 4.01
N VAL A 256 9.98 -6.23 4.87
CA VAL A 256 9.39 -6.80 6.09
C VAL A 256 8.39 -7.90 5.74
N ALA A 257 7.50 -7.70 4.76
CA ALA A 257 6.56 -8.72 4.31
C ALA A 257 7.29 -10.01 3.84
N ALA A 258 8.32 -9.86 3.00
CA ALA A 258 9.13 -11.00 2.55
C ALA A 258 9.85 -11.71 3.71
N ALA A 259 10.34 -10.97 4.71
CA ALA A 259 10.95 -11.54 5.90
C ALA A 259 9.93 -12.30 6.76
N LEU A 260 8.70 -11.79 6.89
CA LEU A 260 7.63 -12.50 7.60
C LEU A 260 7.35 -13.86 6.94
N ASP A 261 7.36 -13.95 5.61
CA ASP A 261 7.03 -15.16 4.85
C ASP A 261 8.01 -16.30 5.02
N THR A 262 9.22 -16.02 5.50
CA THR A 262 10.22 -17.05 5.82
C THR A 262 10.21 -17.46 7.29
N LEU A 263 9.48 -16.75 8.16
CA LEU A 263 9.47 -17.05 9.60
C LEU A 263 8.55 -18.23 9.93
N PRO A 264 8.99 -19.13 10.82
CA PRO A 264 8.11 -20.16 11.34
C PRO A 264 7.02 -19.52 12.21
N ALA A 265 5.83 -20.11 12.21
CA ALA A 265 4.70 -19.60 13.01
C ALA A 265 5.01 -19.52 14.52
N SER A 266 5.96 -20.32 15.02
CA SER A 266 6.44 -20.29 16.41
C SER A 266 7.25 -19.04 16.76
N ALA A 267 7.79 -18.32 15.77
CA ALA A 267 8.51 -17.06 15.98
C ALA A 267 7.56 -15.87 16.17
N CYS A 268 6.26 -16.07 15.97
CA CYS A 268 5.23 -15.04 16.08
C CYS A 268 4.27 -15.32 17.23
N TYR A 269 3.52 -14.29 17.60
CA TYR A 269 2.49 -14.31 18.60
C TYR A 269 1.13 -14.10 17.94
N SER A 270 0.12 -14.83 18.39
CA SER A 270 -1.27 -14.69 17.95
C SER A 270 -2.12 -14.00 19.01
N ARG A 271 -3.11 -13.24 18.55
CA ARG A 271 -4.22 -12.77 19.37
C ARG A 271 -5.32 -13.84 19.33
N GLN A 272 -5.76 -14.30 20.50
CA GLN A 272 -6.82 -15.30 20.69
C GLN A 272 -8.04 -14.63 21.31
#